data_AF-A0A969RIC2-F1
#
_entry.id   AF-A0A969RIC2-F1
#
_cell.length_a   1.000
_cell.length_b   1.000
_cell.length_c   1.000
_cell.angle_alpha   90.00
_cell.angle_beta   90.00
_cell.angle_gamma   90.00
#
_symmetry.space_group_name_H-M   'P 1'
#
loop_
_entity.id
_entity.type
_entity.pdbx_description
1 polymer ?
#
loop_
_entity_poly.entity_id
_entity_poly.type
_entity_poly.pdbx_seq_one_letter_code
_entity_poly.pdbx_strand_id
1 'polypeptide(L)'
;MSRIRFDQLSKQYLEDFLDPLCRVQRNLEVPGEPKYIDLWFTPASPSTSVDLGLLQRIARTPCLLEPFHNPPTRKEIRVCLLKLLWIQADVPVYFLHLL
;
A
#
# COMPACT_ATOMS: atom_id res chain seq x y z
N MET A 1 -15.57 6.44 -17.32
CA MET A 1 -14.90 5.38 -18.10
C MET A 1 -13.61 6.01 -18.65
N SER A 2 -12.40 5.78 -18.14
CA SER A 2 -11.57 4.57 -18.15
C SER A 2 -10.66 4.47 -16.89
N ARG A 3 -11.19 4.85 -15.71
CA ARG A 3 -10.47 4.78 -14.41
C ARG A 3 -9.76 3.43 -14.19
N ILE A 4 -10.34 2.34 -14.70
CA ILE A 4 -9.85 0.97 -14.52
C ILE A 4 -8.48 0.72 -15.15
N ARG A 5 -8.16 1.24 -16.34
CA ARG A 5 -6.88 0.91 -16.99
C ARG A 5 -5.69 1.51 -16.25
N PHE A 6 -5.78 2.79 -15.88
CA PHE A 6 -4.71 3.46 -15.14
C PHE A 6 -4.59 2.90 -13.73
N ASP A 7 -5.71 2.58 -13.08
CA ASP A 7 -5.74 1.89 -11.79
C ASP A 7 -4.98 0.56 -11.83
N GLN A 8 -5.31 -0.32 -12.78
CA GLN A 8 -4.64 -1.62 -12.93
C GLN A 8 -3.16 -1.47 -13.31
N LEU A 9 -2.85 -0.53 -14.19
CA LEU A 9 -1.48 -0.27 -14.62
C LEU A 9 -0.61 0.23 -13.44
N SER A 10 -1.11 1.20 -12.67
CA SER A 10 -0.39 1.71 -11.50
C SER A 10 -0.18 0.64 -10.43
N LYS A 11 -1.18 -0.22 -10.21
CA LYS A 11 -1.07 -1.36 -9.29
C LYS A 11 0.02 -2.34 -9.74
N GLN A 12 0.01 -2.72 -11.02
CA GLN A 12 1.01 -3.64 -11.58
C GLN A 12 2.42 -3.05 -11.49
N TYR A 13 2.61 -1.78 -11.88
CA TYR A 13 3.92 -1.15 -11.81
C TYR A 13 4.47 -1.10 -10.38
N LEU A 14 3.65 -0.70 -9.40
CA LEU A 14 4.10 -0.64 -8.01
C LEU A 14 4.41 -2.02 -7.43
N GLU A 15 3.65 -3.06 -7.79
CA GLU A 15 3.95 -4.45 -7.46
C GLU A 15 5.31 -4.84 -8.06
N ASP A 16 5.50 -4.70 -9.36
CA ASP A 16 6.74 -5.09 -10.05
C ASP A 16 7.98 -4.37 -9.51
N PHE A 17 7.87 -3.08 -9.17
CA PHE A 17 9.00 -2.32 -8.62
C PHE A 17 9.37 -2.75 -7.19
N LEU A 18 8.38 -3.11 -6.36
CA LEU A 18 8.59 -3.38 -4.93
C LEU A 18 8.69 -4.86 -4.60
N ASP A 19 8.28 -5.76 -5.48
CA ASP A 19 8.40 -7.22 -5.32
C ASP A 19 9.80 -7.69 -4.89
N PRO A 20 10.92 -7.09 -5.38
CA PRO A 20 12.26 -7.46 -4.91
C PRO A 20 12.60 -7.04 -3.48
N LEU A 21 11.80 -6.14 -2.88
CA LEU A 21 12.03 -5.55 -1.55
C LEU A 21 10.97 -5.95 -0.52
N CYS A 22 9.79 -6.36 -0.97
CA CYS A 22 8.61 -6.54 -0.15
C CYS A 22 7.77 -7.71 -0.66
N ARG A 23 7.09 -8.38 0.26
CA ARG A 23 5.91 -9.16 -0.11
C ARG A 23 4.76 -8.20 -0.40
N VAL A 24 4.19 -8.29 -1.60
CA VAL A 24 3.06 -7.46 -2.03
C VAL A 24 1.77 -8.28 -1.99
N GLN A 25 0.69 -7.69 -1.46
CA GLN A 25 -0.66 -8.24 -1.52
C GLN A 25 -1.58 -7.21 -2.18
N ARG A 26 -2.14 -7.57 -3.34
CA ARG A 26 -3.12 -6.73 -4.06
C ARG A 26 -4.53 -6.98 -3.57
N ASN A 27 -5.34 -5.92 -3.55
CA ASN A 27 -6.76 -5.98 -3.17
C ASN A 27 -6.96 -6.68 -1.82
N LEU A 28 -6.18 -6.28 -0.80
CA LEU A 28 -6.32 -6.83 0.55
C LEU A 28 -7.67 -6.40 1.12
N GLU A 29 -8.50 -7.36 1.52
CA GLU A 29 -9.79 -7.08 2.16
C GLU A 29 -9.58 -6.42 3.52
N VAL A 30 -10.36 -5.39 3.81
CA VAL A 30 -10.39 -4.75 5.11
C VAL A 30 -11.37 -5.51 6.01
N PRO A 31 -10.93 -6.10 7.14
CA PRO A 31 -11.81 -6.85 8.03
C PRO A 31 -13.02 -6.03 8.47
N GLY A 32 -14.21 -6.61 8.32
CA GLY A 32 -15.47 -5.98 8.76
C GLY A 32 -15.99 -4.86 7.85
N GLU A 33 -15.32 -4.54 6.74
CA GLU A 33 -15.69 -3.45 5.83
C GLU A 33 -15.71 -3.94 4.36
N PRO A 34 -16.68 -3.54 3.52
CA PRO A 34 -16.69 -3.87 2.10
C PRO A 34 -15.70 -2.96 1.32
N LYS A 35 -14.44 -2.99 1.72
CA LYS A 35 -13.36 -2.16 1.18
C LYS A 35 -12.12 -3.01 0.97
N TYR A 36 -11.36 -2.65 -0.06
CA TYR A 36 -10.09 -3.27 -0.38
C TYR A 36 -8.99 -2.23 -0.36
N ILE A 37 -7.83 -2.62 0.15
CA ILE A 37 -6.58 -1.89 -0.01
C ILE A 37 -5.97 -2.28 -1.35
N ASP A 38 -5.58 -1.29 -2.13
CA ASP A 38 -5.02 -1.53 -3.47
C ASP A 38 -3.76 -2.38 -3.41
N LEU A 39 -2.81 -1.99 -2.55
CA LEU A 39 -1.54 -2.68 -2.32
C LEU A 39 -1.17 -2.64 -0.84
N TRP A 40 -0.93 -3.81 -0.25
CA TRP A 40 -0.33 -3.96 1.07
C TRP A 40 1.08 -4.52 0.94
N PHE A 41 2.07 -3.80 1.45
CA PHE A 41 3.47 -4.18 1.43
C PHE A 41 3.91 -4.65 2.81
N THR A 42 4.59 -5.78 2.85
CA THR A 42 5.32 -6.24 4.04
C THR A 42 6.80 -6.35 3.67
N PRO A 43 7.70 -5.62 4.34
CA PRO A 43 9.13 -5.68 4.04
C PRO A 43 9.65 -7.11 4.08
N ALA A 44 10.40 -7.52 3.06
CA ALA A 44 11.15 -8.77 3.08
C ALA A 44 12.53 -8.53 3.71
N SER A 45 13.23 -9.61 4.09
CA SER A 45 14.61 -9.50 4.58
C SER A 45 15.46 -8.73 3.58
N PRO A 46 16.31 -7.77 4.01
CA PRO A 46 17.06 -6.90 3.12
C PRO A 46 18.17 -7.69 2.41
N SER A 47 17.84 -8.35 1.29
CA SER A 47 18.79 -9.05 0.43
C SER A 47 19.18 -8.27 -0.82
N THR A 48 18.58 -7.10 -1.05
CA THR A 48 18.53 -6.51 -2.39
C THR A 48 19.27 -5.17 -2.44
N SER A 49 20.24 -5.07 -3.34
CA SER A 49 21.05 -3.88 -3.65
C SER A 49 20.34 -2.84 -4.52
N VAL A 50 19.01 -2.95 -4.67
CA VAL A 50 18.21 -2.08 -5.54
C VAL A 50 17.87 -0.79 -4.80
N ASP A 51 18.36 0.34 -5.33
CA ASP A 51 18.01 1.69 -4.87
C ASP A 51 16.77 2.18 -5.60
N LEU A 52 15.61 2.17 -4.93
CA LEU A 52 14.36 2.78 -5.44
C LEU A 52 14.11 4.18 -4.84
N GLY A 53 15.13 4.79 -4.24
CA GLY A 53 15.05 6.11 -3.62
C GLY A 53 13.93 6.22 -2.58
N LEU A 54 12.99 7.15 -2.79
CA LEU A 54 11.91 7.42 -1.85
C LEU A 54 10.96 6.22 -1.68
N LEU A 55 10.70 5.46 -2.75
CA LEU A 55 9.76 4.34 -2.69
C LEU A 55 10.29 3.23 -1.77
N GLN A 56 11.59 2.92 -1.85
CA GLN A 56 12.25 2.01 -0.92
C GLN A 56 12.16 2.52 0.52
N ARG A 57 12.32 3.83 0.75
CA ARG A 57 12.22 4.41 2.11
C ARG A 57 10.80 4.28 2.70
N ILE A 58 9.77 4.47 1.87
CA ILE A 58 8.37 4.30 2.26
C ILE A 58 8.08 2.82 2.60
N ALA A 59 8.63 1.89 1.83
CA ALA A 59 8.41 0.46 1.98
C ALA A 59 9.32 -0.23 3.03
N ARG A 60 9.98 0.52 3.92
CA ARG A 60 10.84 -0.05 4.99
C ARG A 60 10.05 -0.64 6.15
N THR A 61 8.81 -0.21 6.32
CA THR A 61 7.85 -0.75 7.28
C THR A 61 6.63 -1.25 6.52
N PRO A 62 5.79 -2.11 7.11
CA PRO A 62 4.53 -2.46 6.49
C PRO A 62 3.72 -1.20 6.18
N CYS A 63 3.27 -1.09 4.94
CA CYS A 63 2.55 0.09 4.48
C CYS A 63 1.52 -0.27 3.42
N LEU A 64 0.48 0.56 3.32
CA LEU A 64 -0.48 0.50 2.23
C LEU A 64 -0.22 1.63 1.24
N LEU A 65 -0.31 1.34 -0.06
CA LEU A 65 -0.25 2.35 -1.11
C LEU A 65 -1.52 2.31 -1.96
N GLU A 66 -2.08 3.50 -2.17
CA GLU A 66 -3.30 3.72 -2.95
C GLU A 66 -2.93 4.71 -4.08
N PRO A 67 -2.61 4.23 -5.29
CA PRO A 67 -2.21 5.09 -6.39
C PRO A 67 -3.41 5.85 -6.96
N PHE A 68 -3.30 7.18 -7.06
CA PHE A 68 -4.30 8.01 -7.70
C PHE A 68 -3.77 8.63 -8.99
N HIS A 69 -4.51 8.49 -10.09
CA HIS A 69 -4.18 9.14 -11.35
C HIS A 69 -4.33 10.67 -11.29
N ASN A 70 -5.36 11.13 -10.58
CA ASN A 70 -5.59 12.55 -10.30
C ASN A 70 -5.32 12.81 -8.82
N PRO A 71 -4.99 14.05 -8.41
CA PRO A 71 -4.89 14.39 -7.00
C PRO A 71 -6.13 13.92 -6.22
N PRO A 72 -5.95 13.16 -5.12
CA PRO A 72 -7.08 12.62 -4.39
C PRO A 72 -7.88 13.73 -3.72
N THR A 73 -9.19 13.57 -3.70
CA THR A 73 -10.09 14.43 -2.92
C THR A 73 -9.87 14.21 -1.42
N ARG A 74 -10.26 15.20 -0.60
CA ARG A 74 -10.25 15.04 0.87
C ARG A 74 -11.05 13.82 1.35
N LYS A 75 -12.09 13.43 0.62
CA LYS A 75 -12.89 12.24 0.91
C LYS A 75 -12.08 10.96 0.65
N GLU A 76 -11.42 10.87 -0.50
CA GLU A 76 -10.56 9.73 -0.85
C GLU A 76 -9.41 9.58 0.17
N ILE A 77 -8.76 10.67 0.57
CA ILE A 77 -7.72 10.65 1.62
C ILE A 77 -8.26 10.10 2.94
N ARG A 78 -9.43 10.57 3.40
CA ARG A 78 -10.06 10.06 4.64
C ARG A 78 -10.41 8.59 4.55
N VAL A 79 -10.82 8.12 3.37
CA VAL A 79 -11.08 6.69 3.15
C VAL A 79 -9.77 5.89 3.25
N CYS A 80 -8.67 6.35 2.68
CA CYS A 80 -7.37 5.67 2.83
C CYS A 80 -6.92 5.61 4.30
N LEU A 81 -7.06 6.71 5.05
CA LEU A 81 -6.77 6.74 6.48
C LEU A 81 -7.66 5.77 7.26
N LEU A 82 -8.95 5.69 6.93
CA LEU A 82 -9.85 4.74 7.57
C LEU A 82 -9.44 3.29 7.30
N LYS A 83 -9.08 2.95 6.05
CA LYS A 83 -8.55 1.61 5.71
C LYS A 83 -7.31 1.26 6.56
N LEU A 84 -6.39 2.22 6.76
CA LEU A 84 -5.22 2.03 7.61
C LEU A 84 -5.61 1.67 9.05
N LEU A 85 -6.49 2.48 9.65
CA LEU A 85 -6.92 2.32 11.03
C LEU A 85 -7.61 0.98 11.27
N TRP A 86 -8.40 0.50 10.30
CA TRP A 86 -9.03 -0.82 10.38
C TRP A 86 -8.01 -1.96 10.39
N ILE A 87 -7.03 -1.93 9.48
CA ILE A 87 -5.97 -2.95 9.48
C ILE A 87 -5.17 -2.91 10.79
N GLN A 88 -4.88 -1.72 11.30
CA GLN A 88 -4.16 -1.57 12.58
C GLN A 88 -4.96 -2.08 13.78
N ALA A 89 -6.29 -2.01 13.74
CA ALA A 89 -7.15 -2.55 14.78
C ALA A 89 -7.20 -4.08 14.75
N ASP A 90 -7.06 -4.69 13.57
CA ASP A 90 -7.11 -6.15 13.38
C ASP A 90 -5.74 -6.84 13.60
N VAL A 91 -4.64 -6.16 13.26
CA VAL A 91 -3.27 -6.71 13.37
C VAL A 91 -2.62 -6.32 14.70
N PRO A 92 -2.09 -7.27 15.50
CA PRO A 92 -1.43 -6.94 16.77
C PRO A 92 -0.22 -6.01 16.60
N VAL A 93 -0.14 -5.01 17.48
CA VAL A 93 0.58 -3.72 17.43
C VAL A 93 2.13 -3.78 17.34
N TYR A 94 2.73 -4.89 16.91
CA TYR A 94 4.20 -5.01 16.87
C TYR A 94 4.91 -4.20 15.76
N PHE A 95 4.19 -3.42 14.94
CA PHE A 95 4.74 -2.96 13.65
C PHE A 95 4.83 -1.46 13.36
N LEU A 96 4.36 -0.53 14.21
CA LEU A 96 4.37 0.89 13.83
C LEU A 96 4.86 1.82 14.94
N HIS A 97 6.13 2.23 14.85
CA HIS A 97 6.55 3.54 15.35
C HIS A 97 5.87 4.61 14.50
N LEU A 98 5.07 5.48 15.13
CA LEU A 98 4.68 6.76 14.56
C LEU A 98 5.95 7.57 14.25
N LEU A 99 6.11 8.01 13.00
CA LEU A 99 6.89 9.19 12.63
C LEU A 99 5.93 10.28 12.16
#